data_AF-A0A842MZJ8-F1
#
_entry.id   AF-A0A842MZJ8-F1
#
_cell.length_a   1.000
_cell.length_b   1.000
_cell.length_c   1.000
_cell.angle_alpha   90.00
_cell.angle_beta   90.00
_cell.angle_gamma   90.00
#
_symmetry.space_group_name_H-M   'P 1'
#
loop_
_entity.id
_entity.type
_entity.pdbx_description
1 polymer ?
#
loop_
_entity_poly.entity_id
_entity_poly.type
_entity_poly.pdbx_seq_one_letter_code
_entity_poly.pdbx_strand_id
1 'polypeptide(L)'
;VAKDAIQSLVAGIEQRPTESYSSPSQFLPRGSKYDQIFNDNLKDDYRIILYPYLVKEFAKKSLKYGKQGGHKTKRYATLFFVAVYFRILHKKILESKADFKLDVRKLEPIFHSFKLNNRILKITDVIVTKFLEDTVVDDEIELANTKHNFFSQHVWNDTMLRVIDKKIRHEEEEIIALKKIANSLF
;
A
#
# COMPACT_ATOMS: atom_id res chain seq x y z
N VAL A 1 11.72 8.20 -11.13
CA VAL A 1 12.34 6.94 -10.64
C VAL A 1 12.72 7.02 -9.17
N ALA A 2 13.77 7.74 -8.74
CA ALA A 2 14.17 7.79 -7.31
C ALA A 2 13.06 8.31 -6.37
N LYS A 3 12.47 9.46 -6.70
CA LYS A 3 11.29 10.00 -5.98
C LYS A 3 10.14 9.00 -5.90
N ASP A 4 9.84 8.32 -7.01
CA ASP A 4 8.73 7.36 -7.08
C ASP A 4 8.94 6.15 -6.18
N ALA A 5 10.18 5.68 -6.08
CA ALA A 5 10.55 4.56 -5.24
C ALA A 5 10.46 4.94 -3.76
N ILE A 6 10.98 6.12 -3.38
CA ILE A 6 10.85 6.67 -2.02
C ILE A 6 9.38 6.82 -1.64
N GLN A 7 8.55 7.40 -2.51
CA GLN A 7 7.11 7.52 -2.25
C GLN A 7 6.45 6.14 -2.03
N SER A 8 6.88 5.12 -2.79
CA SER A 8 6.32 3.77 -2.65
C SER A 8 6.74 3.11 -1.35
N LEU A 9 8.00 3.27 -0.94
CA LEU A 9 8.52 2.86 0.37
C LEU A 9 7.71 3.53 1.50
N VAL A 10 7.58 4.85 1.48
CA VAL A 10 6.87 5.61 2.52
C VAL A 10 5.38 5.22 2.58
N ALA A 11 4.74 4.98 1.44
CA ALA A 11 3.35 4.54 1.42
C ALA A 11 3.19 3.08 1.88
N GLY A 12 4.03 2.18 1.38
CA GLY A 12 3.90 0.73 1.56
C GLY A 12 4.46 0.23 2.89
N ILE A 13 5.75 0.47 3.14
CA ILE A 13 6.44 -0.09 4.30
C ILE A 13 6.24 0.79 5.53
N GLU A 14 6.41 2.12 5.40
CA GLU A 14 6.21 3.06 6.51
C GLU A 14 4.72 3.33 6.80
N GLN A 15 3.83 2.84 5.93
CA GLN A 15 2.37 2.99 6.06
C GLN A 15 1.92 4.46 6.19
N ARG A 16 2.53 5.37 5.42
CA ARG A 16 2.23 6.82 5.36
C ARG A 16 1.80 7.27 3.94
N PRO A 17 0.76 6.68 3.32
CA PRO A 17 0.38 6.98 1.93
C PRO A 17 -0.06 8.42 1.72
N THR A 18 -0.73 9.02 2.71
CA THR A 18 -1.22 10.41 2.69
C THR A 18 -0.07 11.42 2.58
N GLU A 19 0.95 11.30 3.42
CA GLU A 19 2.11 12.19 3.41
C GLU A 19 2.99 11.97 2.18
N SER A 20 3.15 10.70 1.77
CA SER A 20 3.85 10.34 0.55
C SER A 20 3.18 10.95 -0.69
N TYR A 21 1.84 11.05 -0.68
CA TYR A 21 1.07 11.67 -1.74
C TYR A 21 1.17 13.20 -1.72
N SER A 22 0.97 13.84 -0.56
CA SER A 22 0.84 15.30 -0.45
C SER A 22 2.19 16.02 -0.47
N SER A 23 3.21 15.47 0.19
CA SER A 23 4.47 16.15 0.47
C SER A 23 5.70 15.27 0.20
N PRO A 24 5.85 14.71 -1.02
CA PRO A 24 6.93 13.78 -1.30
C PRO A 24 8.34 14.37 -1.14
N SER A 25 8.49 15.69 -1.30
CA SER A 25 9.77 16.39 -1.12
C SER A 25 10.31 16.30 0.32
N GLN A 26 9.43 16.14 1.33
CA GLN A 26 9.86 16.00 2.73
C GLN A 26 10.69 14.73 2.96
N PHE A 27 10.55 13.72 2.10
CA PHE A 27 11.22 12.43 2.18
C PHE A 27 12.40 12.29 1.20
N LEU A 28 12.72 13.34 0.43
CA LEU A 28 13.89 13.36 -0.45
C LEU A 28 15.12 13.88 0.31
N PRO A 29 16.35 13.69 -0.21
CA PRO A 29 17.55 14.25 0.44
C PRO A 29 17.37 15.74 0.75
N ARG A 30 17.73 16.14 1.98
CA ARG A 30 17.49 17.49 2.57
C ARG A 30 16.04 17.82 2.94
N GLY A 31 15.11 16.88 2.77
CA GLY A 31 13.74 17.00 3.25
C GLY A 31 13.66 16.83 4.77
N SER A 32 12.72 17.53 5.40
CA SER A 32 12.57 17.55 6.88
C SER A 32 12.25 16.20 7.52
N LYS A 33 11.84 15.20 6.74
CA LYS A 33 11.52 13.84 7.18
C LYS A 33 12.42 12.79 6.55
N TYR A 34 13.48 13.21 5.83
CA TYR A 34 14.40 12.29 5.18
C TYR A 34 15.02 11.32 6.19
N ASP A 35 15.58 11.85 7.28
CA ASP A 35 16.23 11.06 8.33
C ASP A 35 15.24 10.21 9.15
N GLN A 36 13.93 10.48 9.07
CA GLN A 36 12.93 9.60 9.67
C GLN A 36 12.80 8.27 8.91
N ILE A 37 13.10 8.29 7.60
CA ILE A 37 12.99 7.12 6.73
C ILE A 37 14.38 6.48 6.52
N PHE A 38 15.39 7.30 6.24
CA PHE A 38 16.76 6.91 5.96
C PHE A 38 17.63 7.19 7.19
N ASN A 39 17.42 6.42 8.26
CA ASN A 39 18.26 6.42 9.46
C ASN A 39 19.04 5.10 9.61
N ASP A 40 19.85 5.02 10.65
CA ASP A 40 20.67 3.85 10.99
C ASP A 40 19.85 2.56 11.21
N ASN A 41 18.53 2.65 11.44
CA ASN A 41 17.66 1.47 11.57
C ASN A 41 17.18 0.95 10.21
N LEU A 42 17.31 1.74 9.14
CA LEU A 42 17.00 1.28 7.79
C LEU A 42 18.13 0.34 7.34
N LYS A 43 17.83 -0.95 7.33
CA LYS A 43 18.74 -1.96 6.78
C LYS A 43 19.00 -1.64 5.30
N ASP A 44 20.26 -1.74 4.90
CA ASP A 44 20.65 -1.70 3.49
C ASP A 44 20.15 -2.97 2.78
N ASP A 45 18.86 -2.96 2.45
CA ASP A 45 18.15 -4.07 1.83
C ASP A 45 17.29 -3.51 0.69
N TYR A 46 17.69 -3.85 -0.54
CA TYR A 46 17.05 -3.35 -1.76
C TYR A 46 15.54 -3.60 -1.78
N ARG A 47 15.06 -4.65 -1.11
CA ARG A 47 13.64 -5.06 -1.08
C ARG A 47 12.75 -3.98 -0.48
N ILE A 48 13.28 -3.20 0.47
CA ILE A 48 12.54 -2.10 1.13
C ILE A 48 12.10 -1.05 0.10
N ILE A 49 12.90 -0.83 -0.95
CA ILE A 49 12.64 0.18 -1.98
C ILE A 49 12.05 -0.47 -3.24
N LEU A 50 12.66 -1.58 -3.69
CA LEU A 50 12.32 -2.23 -4.96
C LEU A 50 10.91 -2.78 -4.94
N TYR A 51 10.51 -3.51 -3.90
CA TYR A 51 9.23 -4.22 -3.89
C TYR A 51 8.02 -3.29 -3.82
N PRO A 52 8.00 -2.23 -2.99
CA PRO A 52 6.95 -1.24 -3.07
C PRO A 52 6.87 -0.56 -4.43
N TYR A 53 8.01 -0.27 -5.06
CA TYR A 53 8.05 0.30 -6.40
C TYR A 53 7.46 -0.64 -7.46
N LEU A 54 7.76 -1.95 -7.40
CA LEU A 54 7.18 -2.94 -8.31
C LEU A 54 5.66 -3.06 -8.14
N VAL A 55 5.16 -3.05 -6.90
CA VAL A 55 3.71 -3.05 -6.61
C VAL A 55 3.04 -1.82 -7.22
N LYS A 56 3.64 -0.63 -7.05
CA LYS A 56 3.16 0.62 -7.67
C LYS A 56 3.10 0.50 -9.19
N GLU A 57 4.15 -0.01 -9.83
CA GLU A 57 4.21 -0.13 -11.28
C GLU A 57 3.21 -1.17 -11.81
N PHE A 58 3.00 -2.29 -11.11
CA PHE A 58 1.96 -3.25 -11.43
C PHE A 58 0.56 -2.60 -11.35
N ALA A 59 0.27 -1.88 -10.27
CA ALA A 59 -1.01 -1.19 -10.11
C ALA A 59 -1.29 -0.23 -11.27
N LYS A 60 -0.28 0.55 -11.68
CA LYS A 60 -0.41 1.50 -12.80
C LYS A 60 -0.62 0.78 -14.14
N LYS A 61 0.22 -0.21 -14.46
CA LYS A 61 0.26 -0.84 -15.79
C LYS A 61 -0.79 -1.91 -15.99
N SER A 62 -1.09 -2.71 -14.97
CA SER A 62 -1.96 -3.88 -15.07
C SER A 62 -3.37 -3.62 -14.55
N LEU A 63 -3.52 -2.77 -13.53
CA LEU A 63 -4.81 -2.51 -12.87
C LEU A 63 -5.38 -1.12 -13.17
N LYS A 64 -4.73 -0.35 -14.05
CA LYS A 64 -5.14 0.99 -14.46
C LYS A 64 -5.31 1.91 -13.24
N TYR A 65 -4.29 2.01 -12.39
CA TYR A 65 -4.19 3.10 -11.42
C TYR A 65 -3.44 4.30 -12.04
N GLY A 66 -3.64 5.49 -11.48
CA GLY A 66 -2.99 6.71 -11.97
C GLY A 66 -3.67 7.30 -13.22
N LYS A 67 -2.91 7.98 -14.09
CA LYS A 67 -3.46 8.80 -15.18
C LYS A 67 -4.34 8.05 -16.19
N GLN A 68 -4.13 6.74 -16.34
CA GLN A 68 -4.89 5.89 -17.27
C GLN A 68 -6.11 5.21 -16.60
N GLY A 69 -6.50 5.64 -15.39
CA GLY A 69 -7.38 4.84 -14.56
C GLY A 69 -8.82 4.76 -15.02
N GLY A 70 -9.33 3.52 -15.12
CA GLY A 70 -10.69 3.23 -15.60
C GLY A 70 -11.80 3.65 -14.63
N HIS A 71 -11.53 3.68 -13.31
CA HIS A 71 -12.46 4.18 -12.29
C HIS A 71 -12.14 5.63 -11.91
N LYS A 72 -13.17 6.46 -11.74
CA LYS A 72 -13.10 7.92 -11.44
C LYS A 72 -12.24 8.30 -10.23
N THR A 73 -11.93 7.33 -9.36
CA THR A 73 -11.18 7.55 -8.12
C THR A 73 -9.82 6.81 -8.11
N LYS A 74 -9.65 5.75 -8.94
CA LYS A 74 -8.38 4.98 -9.04
C LYS A 74 -7.19 5.81 -9.54
N ARG A 75 -7.47 6.94 -10.19
CA ARG A 75 -6.44 7.92 -10.59
C ARG A 75 -5.61 8.45 -9.42
N TYR A 76 -6.22 8.60 -8.24
CA TYR A 76 -5.58 9.17 -7.06
C TYR A 76 -5.10 8.10 -6.07
N ALA A 77 -5.59 6.87 -6.21
CA ALA A 77 -5.42 5.80 -5.23
C ALA A 77 -4.13 4.99 -5.39
N THR A 78 -3.15 5.38 -6.22
CA THR A 78 -1.98 4.52 -6.48
C THR A 78 -1.15 4.26 -5.22
N LEU A 79 -0.83 5.29 -4.43
CA LEU A 79 -0.06 5.11 -3.18
C LEU A 79 -0.91 4.45 -2.09
N PHE A 80 -2.21 4.72 -2.08
CA PHE A 80 -3.16 4.01 -1.23
C PHE A 80 -3.19 2.51 -1.52
N PHE A 81 -3.24 2.10 -2.79
CA PHE A 81 -3.17 0.70 -3.20
C PHE A 81 -1.88 0.03 -2.68
N VAL A 82 -0.74 0.68 -2.84
CA VAL A 82 0.54 0.17 -2.31
C VAL A 82 0.46 -0.02 -0.80
N ALA A 83 -0.07 0.97 -0.07
CA ALA A 83 -0.24 0.86 1.39
C ALA A 83 -1.16 -0.30 1.80
N VAL A 84 -2.29 -0.49 1.11
CA VAL A 84 -3.24 -1.59 1.37
C VAL A 84 -2.61 -2.94 1.05
N TYR A 85 -1.86 -3.07 -0.06
CA TYR A 85 -1.13 -4.29 -0.40
C TYR A 85 -0.20 -4.72 0.74
N PHE A 86 0.66 -3.82 1.21
CA PHE A 86 1.59 -4.14 2.30
C PHE A 86 0.87 -4.32 3.63
N ARG A 87 -0.26 -3.64 3.86
CA ARG A 87 -1.10 -3.88 5.05
C ARG A 87 -1.65 -5.31 5.06
N ILE A 88 -2.18 -5.81 3.95
CA ILE A 88 -2.66 -7.19 3.83
C ILE A 88 -1.48 -8.15 4.02
N LEU A 89 -0.39 -7.91 3.29
CA LEU A 89 0.78 -8.78 3.33
C LEU A 89 1.37 -8.92 4.74
N HIS A 90 1.63 -7.80 5.41
CA HIS A 90 2.24 -7.82 6.73
C HIS A 90 1.25 -8.18 7.83
N LYS A 91 0.05 -7.59 7.86
CA LYS A 91 -0.87 -7.81 8.99
C LYS A 91 -1.67 -9.10 8.91
N LYS A 92 -1.89 -9.65 7.71
CA LYS A 92 -2.78 -10.82 7.51
C LYS A 92 -2.05 -12.06 7.02
N ILE A 93 -1.05 -11.90 6.15
CA ILE A 93 -0.31 -13.03 5.59
C ILE A 93 0.91 -13.36 6.46
N LEU A 94 1.78 -12.38 6.72
CA LEU A 94 3.02 -12.56 7.48
C LEU A 94 2.86 -12.41 9.00
N GLU A 95 1.76 -11.81 9.45
CA GLU A 95 1.46 -11.52 10.86
C GLU A 95 2.57 -10.74 11.59
N SER A 96 3.13 -9.75 10.90
CA SER A 96 4.13 -8.81 11.42
C SER A 96 3.63 -8.10 12.69
N LYS A 97 4.49 -8.05 13.71
CA LYS A 97 4.12 -7.53 15.05
C LYS A 97 4.07 -6.00 15.17
N ALA A 98 4.74 -5.25 14.29
CA ALA A 98 4.56 -3.80 14.16
C ALA A 98 5.29 -3.25 12.93
N ASP A 99 6.62 -3.24 12.97
CA ASP A 99 7.44 -2.61 11.93
C ASP A 99 7.63 -3.54 10.73
N PHE A 100 7.10 -3.13 9.58
CA PHE A 100 7.16 -3.89 8.33
C PHE A 100 8.60 -4.06 7.83
N LYS A 101 9.52 -3.15 8.19
CA LYS A 101 10.95 -3.25 7.85
C LYS A 101 11.60 -4.51 8.43
N LEU A 102 11.09 -5.02 9.55
CA LEU A 102 11.65 -6.21 10.21
C LEU A 102 11.42 -7.49 9.41
N ASP A 103 10.35 -7.55 8.62
CA ASP A 103 9.96 -8.73 7.84
C ASP A 103 10.37 -8.63 6.36
N VAL A 104 11.20 -7.66 5.98
CA VAL A 104 11.56 -7.41 4.57
C VAL A 104 12.14 -8.64 3.85
N ARG A 105 12.90 -9.48 4.56
CA ARG A 105 13.47 -10.72 3.99
C ARG A 105 12.38 -11.73 3.61
N LYS A 106 11.24 -11.71 4.30
CA LYS A 106 10.10 -12.58 3.99
C LYS A 106 9.37 -12.17 2.72
N LEU A 107 9.61 -10.97 2.20
CA LEU A 107 9.01 -10.54 0.94
C LEU A 107 9.60 -11.31 -0.25
N GLU A 108 10.87 -11.70 -0.19
CA GLU A 108 11.60 -12.31 -1.31
C GLU A 108 10.88 -13.54 -1.91
N PRO A 109 10.57 -14.61 -1.15
CA PRO A 109 9.93 -15.79 -1.72
C PRO A 109 8.50 -15.52 -2.19
N ILE A 110 7.80 -14.55 -1.58
CA ILE A 110 6.46 -14.14 -2.03
C ILE A 110 6.55 -13.47 -3.40
N PHE A 111 7.49 -12.54 -3.58
CA PHE A 111 7.69 -11.84 -4.86
C PHE A 111 8.24 -12.76 -5.95
N HIS A 112 9.04 -13.77 -5.60
CA HIS A 112 9.50 -14.82 -6.51
C HIS A 112 8.35 -15.75 -6.95
N SER A 113 7.40 -16.01 -6.06
CA SER A 113 6.19 -16.75 -6.41
C SER A 113 5.20 -15.85 -7.16
N PHE A 114 5.42 -15.69 -8.47
CA PHE A 114 4.58 -14.85 -9.33
C PHE A 114 3.09 -15.16 -9.18
N LYS A 115 2.73 -16.45 -9.09
CA LYS A 115 1.34 -16.88 -8.90
C LYS A 115 0.75 -16.38 -7.58
N LEU A 116 1.49 -16.52 -6.47
CA LEU A 116 1.05 -16.03 -5.16
C LEU A 116 0.95 -14.51 -5.15
N ASN A 117 2.02 -13.82 -5.56
CA ASN A 117 2.07 -12.37 -5.55
C ASN A 117 0.97 -11.75 -6.41
N ASN A 118 0.73 -12.29 -7.60
CA ASN A 118 -0.34 -11.83 -8.48
C ASN A 118 -1.74 -12.00 -7.85
N ARG A 119 -1.98 -13.07 -7.08
CA ARG A 119 -3.25 -13.21 -6.34
C ARG A 119 -3.37 -12.16 -5.23
N ILE A 120 -2.29 -11.88 -4.49
CA ILE A 120 -2.27 -10.82 -3.46
C ILE A 120 -2.55 -9.44 -4.09
N LEU A 121 -1.94 -9.15 -5.25
CA LEU A 121 -2.18 -7.92 -6.00
C LEU A 121 -3.64 -7.79 -6.45
N LYS A 122 -4.24 -8.88 -6.95
CA LYS A 122 -5.65 -8.90 -7.38
C LYS A 122 -6.62 -8.73 -6.22
N ILE A 123 -6.43 -9.43 -5.09
CA ILE A 123 -7.31 -9.28 -3.94
C ILE A 123 -7.19 -7.87 -3.33
N THR A 124 -5.99 -7.28 -3.38
CA THR A 124 -5.80 -5.87 -3.01
C THR A 124 -6.65 -4.95 -3.89
N ASP A 125 -6.71 -5.19 -5.21
CA ASP A 125 -7.54 -4.38 -6.12
C ASP A 125 -9.03 -4.50 -5.80
N VAL A 126 -9.51 -5.71 -5.49
CA VAL A 126 -10.88 -5.95 -5.06
C VAL A 126 -11.18 -5.17 -3.79
N ILE A 127 -10.32 -5.27 -2.77
CA ILE A 127 -10.47 -4.57 -1.48
C ILE A 127 -10.48 -3.06 -1.67
N VAL A 128 -9.55 -2.52 -2.45
CA VAL A 128 -9.48 -1.08 -2.76
C VAL A 128 -10.73 -0.65 -3.53
N THR A 129 -11.21 -1.43 -4.48
CA THR A 129 -12.44 -1.10 -5.23
C THR A 129 -13.65 -1.07 -4.31
N LYS A 130 -13.84 -2.09 -3.47
CA LYS A 130 -14.91 -2.15 -2.46
C LYS A 130 -14.82 -1.04 -1.39
N PHE A 131 -13.61 -0.54 -1.13
CA PHE A 131 -13.40 0.63 -0.26
C PHE A 131 -13.86 1.91 -0.96
N LEU A 132 -13.49 2.10 -2.22
CA LEU A 132 -13.86 3.30 -2.99
C LEU A 132 -15.35 3.37 -3.38
N GLU A 133 -16.09 2.29 -3.17
CA GLU A 133 -17.54 2.18 -3.38
C GLU A 133 -18.32 2.17 -2.04
N ASP A 134 -17.64 2.32 -0.89
CA ASP A 134 -18.28 2.37 0.41
C ASP A 134 -18.89 3.77 0.65
N THR A 135 -20.14 3.82 1.11
CA THR A 135 -20.83 5.09 1.35
C THR A 135 -20.13 5.95 2.39
N VAL A 136 -19.51 5.36 3.41
CA VAL A 136 -18.73 6.11 4.42
C VAL A 136 -17.51 6.78 3.77
N VAL A 137 -16.95 6.18 2.73
CA VAL A 137 -15.83 6.75 1.97
C VAL A 137 -16.32 7.84 1.03
N ASP A 138 -17.49 7.67 0.41
CA ASP A 138 -18.11 8.74 -0.38
C ASP A 138 -18.40 9.98 0.49
N ASP A 139 -18.97 9.81 1.68
CA ASP A 139 -19.20 10.91 2.64
C ASP A 139 -17.90 11.64 3.02
N GLU A 140 -16.83 10.88 3.30
CA GLU A 140 -15.52 11.47 3.64
C GLU A 140 -14.87 12.18 2.43
N ILE A 141 -15.11 11.70 1.20
CA ILE A 141 -14.67 12.39 -0.03
C ILE A 141 -15.42 13.72 -0.19
N GLU A 142 -16.71 13.77 0.13
CA GLU A 142 -17.49 15.01 0.13
C GLU A 142 -16.97 16.00 1.18
N LEU A 143 -16.72 15.54 2.40
CA LEU A 143 -16.10 16.36 3.46
C LEU A 143 -14.72 16.92 3.06
N ALA A 144 -13.94 16.15 2.32
CA ALA A 144 -12.64 16.59 1.80
C ALA A 144 -12.74 17.59 0.62
N ASN A 145 -13.94 17.89 0.12
CA ASN A 145 -14.26 18.69 -1.07
C ASN A 145 -13.78 18.12 -2.41
N THR A 146 -12.63 17.45 -2.45
CA THR A 146 -12.08 16.83 -3.66
C THR A 146 -11.45 15.49 -3.36
N LYS A 147 -11.45 14.59 -4.36
CA LYS A 147 -10.71 13.33 -4.30
C LYS A 147 -9.22 13.54 -4.02
N HIS A 148 -8.63 14.60 -4.60
CA HIS A 148 -7.23 14.93 -4.34
C HIS A 148 -7.00 15.17 -2.85
N ASN A 149 -7.83 16.02 -2.23
CA ASN A 149 -7.76 16.34 -0.81
C ASN A 149 -7.96 15.08 0.05
N PHE A 150 -8.95 14.26 -0.30
CA PHE A 150 -9.21 12.99 0.38
C PHE A 150 -7.95 12.11 0.45
N PHE A 151 -7.28 11.83 -0.69
CA PHE A 151 -6.05 11.03 -0.68
C PHE A 151 -4.84 11.76 -0.07
N SER A 152 -4.84 13.09 -0.06
CA SER A 152 -3.74 13.90 0.47
C SER A 152 -3.81 14.15 1.98
N GLN A 153 -4.96 13.94 2.61
CA GLN A 153 -5.20 14.27 4.02
C GLN A 153 -6.08 13.26 4.80
N HIS A 154 -7.10 12.67 4.18
CA HIS A 154 -8.16 11.93 4.91
C HIS A 154 -8.07 10.41 4.82
N VAL A 155 -7.60 9.86 3.68
CA VAL A 155 -7.73 8.42 3.33
C VAL A 155 -7.08 7.45 4.32
N TRP A 156 -6.20 7.94 5.20
CA TRP A 156 -5.41 7.13 6.13
C TRP A 156 -5.62 7.54 7.60
N ASN A 157 -6.80 8.07 7.93
CA ASN A 157 -7.24 8.31 9.31
C ASN A 157 -7.88 7.05 9.93
N ASP A 158 -8.15 7.08 11.23
CA ASP A 158 -8.68 5.91 11.97
C ASP A 158 -10.01 5.39 11.41
N THR A 159 -10.92 6.29 10.99
CA THR A 159 -12.20 5.91 10.40
C THR A 159 -12.00 5.14 9.10
N MET A 160 -11.16 5.67 8.20
CA MET A 160 -10.85 5.02 6.93
C MET A 160 -10.11 3.69 7.13
N LEU A 161 -9.19 3.62 8.10
CA LEU A 161 -8.50 2.38 8.47
C LEU A 161 -9.49 1.29 8.91
N ARG A 162 -10.55 1.64 9.67
CA ARG A 162 -11.61 0.68 10.03
C ARG A 162 -12.40 0.20 8.82
N VAL A 163 -12.68 1.07 7.86
CA VAL A 163 -13.34 0.67 6.61
C VAL A 163 -12.43 -0.27 5.82
N ILE A 164 -11.14 0.04 5.66
CA ILE A 164 -10.16 -0.84 5.01
C ILE A 164 -10.15 -2.22 5.69
N ASP A 165 -10.02 -2.25 7.02
CA ASP A 165 -9.98 -3.50 7.77
C ASP A 165 -11.29 -4.29 7.65
N LYS A 166 -12.44 -3.60 7.53
CA LYS A 166 -13.74 -4.24 7.21
C LYS A 166 -13.72 -4.87 5.82
N LYS A 167 -13.21 -4.17 4.80
CA LYS A 167 -13.11 -4.73 3.43
C LYS A 167 -12.12 -5.89 3.35
N ILE A 168 -11.02 -5.84 4.11
CA ILE A 168 -10.09 -6.96 4.26
C ILE A 168 -10.81 -8.18 4.87
N ARG A 169 -11.64 -8.00 5.91
CA ARG A 169 -12.42 -9.10 6.51
C ARG A 169 -13.42 -9.72 5.56
N HIS A 170 -14.01 -8.95 4.64
CA HIS A 170 -14.91 -9.50 3.63
C HIS A 170 -14.21 -10.47 2.65
N GLU A 171 -12.88 -10.39 2.54
CA GLU A 171 -12.05 -11.29 1.71
C GLU A 171 -11.26 -12.31 2.55
N GLU A 172 -11.69 -12.56 3.79
CA GLU A 172 -10.91 -13.36 4.76
C GLU A 172 -10.62 -14.78 4.28
N GLU A 173 -11.56 -15.44 3.60
CA GLU A 173 -11.37 -16.81 3.07
C GLU A 173 -10.20 -16.88 2.07
N GLU A 174 -10.16 -15.97 1.10
CA GLU A 174 -9.07 -15.89 0.12
C GLU A 174 -7.76 -15.51 0.80
N ILE A 175 -7.78 -14.59 1.77
CA ILE A 175 -6.59 -14.20 2.53
C ILE A 175 -6.03 -15.38 3.35
N ILE A 176 -6.89 -16.19 3.98
CA ILE A 176 -6.47 -17.41 4.69
C ILE A 176 -5.85 -18.42 3.71
N ALA A 177 -6.42 -18.58 2.51
CA ALA A 177 -5.85 -19.43 1.49
C ALA A 177 -4.46 -18.94 1.02
N LEU A 178 -4.30 -17.63 0.82
CA LEU A 178 -3.01 -17.01 0.46
C LEU A 178 -1.98 -17.15 1.58
N LYS A 179 -2.40 -16.99 2.84
CA LYS A 179 -1.57 -17.19 4.03
C LYS A 179 -1.01 -18.61 4.09
N LYS A 180 -1.84 -19.63 3.87
CA LYS A 180 -1.39 -21.04 3.86
C LYS A 180 -0.31 -21.28 2.80
N ILE A 181 -0.46 -20.71 1.61
CA ILE A 181 0.54 -20.82 0.53
C ILE A 181 1.81 -20.04 0.88
N ALA A 182 1.69 -18.85 1.47
CA ALA A 182 2.86 -18.07 1.88
C ALA A 182 3.67 -18.80 2.96
N ASN A 183 2.98 -19.42 3.94
CA ASN A 183 3.64 -20.17 5.01
C ASN A 183 4.41 -21.40 4.52
N SER A 184 4.04 -21.99 3.36
CA SER A 184 4.83 -23.09 2.79
C SER A 184 6.10 -22.64 2.08
N LEU A 185 6.37 -21.32 2.02
CA LEU A 185 7.58 -20.76 1.42
C LEU A 185 8.69 -20.46 2.44
N PHE A 186 8.43 -20.65 3.73
CA PHE A 186 9.33 -20.34 4.85
C PHE A 186 9.61 -21.57 5.71
#